data_AF-A0A0J7K900-F1
#
_entry.id   AF-A0A0J7K900-F1
#
_cell.length_a   1.000
_cell.length_b   1.000
_cell.length_c   1.000
_cell.angle_alpha   90.00
_cell.angle_beta   90.00
_cell.angle_gamma   90.00
#
_symmetry.space_group_name_H-M   'P 1'
#
loop_
_entity.id
_entity.type
_entity.pdbx_description
1 polymer ?
#
loop_
_entity_poly.entity_id
_entity_poly.type
_entity_poly.pdbx_seq_one_letter_code
_entity_poly.pdbx_strand_id
1 'polypeptide(L)'
;MSWNKCKYFLTMKDEASSYCRVFFMRTKDEVSNILKQFFIDAERETGRKAISLRSDNGTEYINENVKEVLKSIGIIHELSPLNVKQCNSMAERENRTLCDTARSLLFNTDLSRTDRHLLWTEAVGTAAYLRNRVPNRGIMSTTPYNEWYGKKPDVSHLRVFGAKAFVHIPNSFRRKMDPKAKKTVFVGYDRLTD
;
A
#
# COMPACT_ATOMS: atom_id res chain seq x y z
N MET A 1 -16.87 -4.05 -0.33
CA MET A 1 -15.98 -4.94 0.46
C MET A 1 -15.07 -5.64 -0.54
N SER A 2 -13.75 -5.73 -0.31
CA SER A 2 -12.84 -6.39 -1.29
C SER A 2 -12.95 -7.91 -1.26
N TRP A 3 -12.27 -8.58 -2.20
CA TRP A 3 -12.05 -10.01 -2.21
C TRP A 3 -11.53 -10.54 -0.86
N ASN A 4 -10.59 -9.84 -0.23
CA ASN A 4 -10.02 -10.19 1.08
C ASN A 4 -10.86 -9.74 2.29
N LYS A 5 -12.10 -9.30 2.04
CA LYS A 5 -13.06 -8.77 3.02
C LYS A 5 -12.64 -7.47 3.71
N CYS A 6 -11.69 -6.73 3.12
CA CYS A 6 -11.27 -5.43 3.65
C CYS A 6 -12.31 -4.35 3.34
N LYS A 7 -12.40 -3.37 4.25
CA LYS A 7 -13.30 -2.21 4.19
C LYS A 7 -12.55 -0.88 4.21
N TYR A 8 -11.36 -0.85 4.80
CA TYR A 8 -10.56 0.35 5.01
C TYR A 8 -9.14 0.12 4.51
N PHE A 9 -8.42 1.20 4.26
CA PHE A 9 -6.97 1.17 4.09
C PHE A 9 -6.33 2.28 4.91
N LEU A 10 -5.12 2.02 5.39
CA LEU A 10 -4.28 2.96 6.10
C LEU A 10 -3.07 3.27 5.23
N THR A 11 -2.71 4.55 5.13
CA THR A 11 -1.52 5.00 4.41
C THR A 11 -0.48 5.52 5.39
N MET A 12 0.72 4.94 5.34
CA MET A 12 1.89 5.40 6.06
C MET A 12 2.85 6.00 5.05
N LYS A 13 3.07 7.32 5.15
CA LYS A 13 4.00 8.03 4.28
C LYS A 13 5.18 8.53 5.09
N ASP A 14 6.37 8.20 4.63
CA ASP A 14 7.59 8.79 5.15
C ASP A 14 7.81 10.19 4.58
N GLU A 15 8.13 11.15 5.44
CA GLU A 15 8.27 12.54 5.06
C GLU A 15 9.58 12.78 4.27
N ALA A 16 10.66 12.09 4.64
CA ALA A 16 11.97 12.29 4.03
C ALA A 16 12.07 11.68 2.62
N SER A 17 11.69 10.41 2.48
CA SER A 17 11.76 9.68 1.20
C SER A 17 10.49 9.81 0.36
N SER A 18 9.42 10.41 0.89
CA SER A 18 8.08 10.35 0.29
C SER A 18 7.55 8.93 0.03
N TYR A 19 8.19 7.89 0.56
CA TYR A 19 7.79 6.50 0.38
C TYR A 19 6.44 6.26 1.07
N CYS A 20 5.50 5.68 0.34
CA CYS A 20 4.16 5.44 0.81
C CYS A 20 3.88 3.94 0.88
N ARG A 21 3.49 3.45 2.07
CA ARG A 21 3.04 2.08 2.28
C ARG A 21 1.55 2.09 2.61
N VAL A 22 0.81 1.18 1.97
CA VAL A 22 -0.62 1.01 2.19
C VAL A 22 -0.87 -0.31 2.90
N PHE A 23 -1.75 -0.28 3.89
CA PHE A 23 -2.22 -1.45 4.63
C PHE A 23 -3.73 -1.57 4.47
N PHE A 24 -4.24 -2.78 4.28
CA PHE A 24 -5.68 -3.02 4.10
C PHE A 24 -6.28 -3.66 5.35
N MET A 25 -7.41 -3.13 5.80
CA MET A 25 -8.02 -3.48 7.09
C MET A 25 -9.48 -3.88 6.93
N ARG A 26 -9.94 -4.80 7.77
CA ARG A 26 -11.35 -5.18 7.91
C ARG A 26 -12.04 -4.31 8.95
N THR A 27 -11.36 -3.99 10.05
CA THR A 27 -11.83 -3.10 11.11
C THR A 27 -10.77 -2.04 11.44
N LYS A 28 -11.19 -0.94 12.09
CA LYS A 28 -10.27 0.14 12.49
C LYS A 28 -9.37 -0.24 13.68
N ASP A 29 -9.73 -1.27 14.43
CA ASP A 29 -8.95 -1.74 15.59
C ASP A 29 -7.62 -2.40 15.19
N GLU A 30 -7.44 -2.72 13.91
CA GLU A 30 -6.20 -3.29 13.37
C GLU A 30 -5.04 -2.27 13.31
N VAL A 31 -5.32 -0.97 13.50
CA VAL A 31 -4.34 0.13 13.35
C VAL A 31 -3.14 -0.03 14.28
N SER A 32 -3.34 -0.41 15.55
CA SER A 32 -2.23 -0.53 16.51
C SER A 32 -1.21 -1.60 16.08
N ASN A 33 -1.71 -2.76 15.62
CA ASN A 33 -0.87 -3.84 15.11
C ASN A 33 -0.13 -3.43 13.83
N ILE A 34 -0.81 -2.69 12.93
CA ILE A 34 -0.20 -2.20 11.70
C ILE A 34 0.90 -1.19 11.99
N LEU A 35 0.68 -0.24 12.91
CA LEU A 35 1.69 0.73 13.32
C LEU A 35 2.92 0.01 13.88
N LYS A 36 2.71 -0.97 14.77
CA LYS A 36 3.80 -1.79 15.32
C LYS A 36 4.63 -2.45 14.22
N GLN A 37 3.98 -3.14 13.30
CA GLN A 37 4.66 -3.84 12.22
C GLN A 37 5.38 -2.86 11.28
N PHE A 38 4.75 -1.74 10.95
CA PHE A 38 5.31 -0.73 10.06
C PHE A 38 6.65 -0.19 10.59
N PHE A 39 6.71 0.23 11.85
CA PHE A 39 7.94 0.81 12.40
C PHE A 39 9.07 -0.21 12.53
N ILE A 40 8.76 -1.45 12.93
CA ILE A 40 9.74 -2.55 12.98
C ILE A 40 10.29 -2.83 11.57
N ASP A 41 9.41 -2.92 10.58
CA ASP A 41 9.82 -3.17 9.19
C ASP A 41 10.64 -2.01 8.63
N ALA A 42 10.22 -0.77 8.88
CA ALA A 42 10.90 0.42 8.41
C ALA A 42 12.32 0.51 8.96
N GLU A 43 12.52 0.25 10.25
CA GLU A 43 13.85 0.21 10.85
C GLU A 43 14.73 -0.87 10.23
N ARG A 44 14.18 -2.08 9.99
CA ARG A 44 14.92 -3.19 9.36
C ARG A 44 15.26 -2.94 7.90
N GLU A 45 14.35 -2.33 7.15
CA GLU A 45 14.52 -2.05 5.72
C GLU A 45 15.50 -0.90 5.46
N THR A 46 15.49 0.12 6.32
CA THR A 46 16.21 1.38 6.07
C THR A 46 17.44 1.56 6.97
N GLY A 47 17.56 0.77 8.05
CA GLY A 47 18.54 0.98 9.13
C GLY A 47 18.29 2.25 9.97
N ARG A 48 17.18 2.96 9.74
CA ARG A 48 16.86 4.25 10.36
C ARG A 48 15.69 4.10 11.32
N LYS A 49 15.79 4.73 12.50
CA LYS A 49 14.70 4.79 13.47
C LYS A 49 13.81 6.00 13.19
N ALA A 50 12.52 5.76 13.03
CA ALA A 50 11.55 6.84 13.00
C ALA A 50 11.51 7.55 14.36
N ILE A 51 11.34 8.88 14.35
CA ILE A 51 11.34 9.70 15.56
C ILE A 51 9.90 9.95 16.02
N SER A 52 9.04 10.39 15.10
CA SER A 52 7.66 10.73 15.40
C SER A 52 6.68 10.20 14.36
N LEU A 53 5.46 9.95 14.81
CA LEU A 53 4.29 9.68 13.99
C LEU A 53 3.40 10.92 14.03
N ARG A 54 3.08 11.47 12.87
CA ARG A 54 2.06 12.52 12.73
C ARG A 54 0.75 11.92 12.24
N SER A 55 -0.33 12.09 13.00
CA SER A 55 -1.68 11.67 12.61
C SER A 55 -2.69 12.80 12.80
N ASP A 56 -3.90 12.59 12.28
CA ASP A 56 -5.05 13.41 12.65
C ASP A 56 -5.61 12.99 14.02
N ASN A 57 -6.68 13.66 14.46
CA ASN A 57 -7.38 13.34 15.70
C ASN A 57 -8.40 12.19 15.55
N GLY A 58 -8.18 11.26 14.60
CA GLY A 58 -8.99 10.07 14.44
C GLY A 58 -8.96 9.20 15.70
N THR A 59 -10.12 8.67 16.09
CA THR A 59 -10.24 7.81 17.28
C THR A 59 -9.46 6.49 17.13
N GLU A 60 -9.20 6.08 15.89
CA GLU A 60 -8.30 4.97 15.57
C GLU A 60 -6.85 5.18 16.01
N TYR A 61 -6.38 6.43 16.10
CA TYR A 61 -5.04 6.79 16.56
C TYR A 61 -5.04 7.22 18.03
N ILE A 62 -6.16 7.74 18.52
CA ILE A 62 -6.33 8.19 19.91
C ILE A 62 -6.98 7.07 20.74
N ASN A 63 -6.20 6.05 21.07
CA ASN A 63 -6.58 5.02 22.03
C ASN A 63 -5.36 4.51 22.81
N GLU A 64 -5.62 3.84 23.94
CA GLU A 64 -4.55 3.42 24.84
C GLU A 64 -3.62 2.38 24.19
N ASN A 65 -4.16 1.49 23.37
CA ASN A 65 -3.38 0.48 22.65
C ASN A 65 -2.35 1.12 21.70
N VAL A 66 -2.75 2.12 20.91
CA VAL A 66 -1.83 2.86 20.03
C VAL A 66 -0.76 3.59 20.86
N LYS A 67 -1.14 4.24 21.96
CA LYS A 67 -0.18 4.91 22.85
C LYS A 67 0.85 3.94 23.43
N GLU A 68 0.40 2.80 23.94
CA GLU A 68 1.28 1.76 24.48
C GLU A 68 2.23 1.20 23.42
N VAL A 69 1.71 0.92 22.22
CA VAL A 69 2.53 0.45 21.08
C VAL A 69 3.59 1.47 20.72
N LEU A 70 3.22 2.74 20.48
CA LEU A 70 4.18 3.77 20.09
C LEU A 70 5.22 4.02 21.18
N LYS A 71 4.80 4.05 22.45
CA LYS A 71 5.69 4.17 23.60
C LYS A 71 6.68 2.99 23.69
N SER A 72 6.22 1.76 23.42
CA SER A 72 7.08 0.56 23.46
C SER A 72 8.17 0.57 22.38
N ILE A 73 7.91 1.23 21.24
CA ILE A 73 8.87 1.36 20.14
C ILE A 73 9.74 2.61 20.32
N GLY A 74 9.29 3.58 21.12
CA GLY A 74 9.96 4.87 21.32
C GLY A 74 9.58 5.93 20.28
N ILE A 75 8.40 5.80 19.66
CA ILE A 75 7.87 6.78 18.70
C ILE A 75 7.09 7.86 19.43
N ILE A 76 7.40 9.13 19.14
CA ILE A 76 6.63 10.27 19.64
C ILE A 76 5.37 10.42 18.79
N HIS A 77 4.20 10.42 19.42
CA HIS A 77 2.93 10.63 18.72
C HIS A 77 2.58 12.12 18.69
N GLU A 78 2.71 12.73 17.51
CA GLU A 78 2.32 14.11 17.25
C GLU A 78 0.91 14.13 16.65
N LEU A 79 -0.06 14.62 17.42
CA LEU A 79 -1.40 14.88 16.92
C LEU A 79 -1.41 16.22 16.19
N SER A 80 -1.95 16.23 14.97
CA SER A 80 -2.15 17.47 14.23
C SER A 80 -3.06 18.39 15.04
N PRO A 81 -2.65 19.64 15.34
CA PRO A 81 -3.52 20.57 16.05
C PRO A 81 -4.83 20.73 15.27
N LEU A 82 -5.95 20.89 15.99
CA LEU A 82 -7.23 21.22 15.39
C LEU A 82 -7.01 22.46 14.49
N ASN A 83 -7.13 22.28 13.17
CA ASN A 83 -6.94 23.28 12.11
C ASN A 83 -5.54 23.45 11.47
N VAL A 84 -4.54 22.59 11.68
CA VAL A 84 -3.35 22.57 10.80
C VAL A 84 -3.72 21.88 9.49
N LYS A 85 -4.31 22.66 8.58
CA LYS A 85 -4.76 22.21 7.25
C LYS A 85 -3.66 21.48 6.49
N GLN A 86 -2.40 21.85 6.66
CA GLN A 86 -1.29 21.39 5.82
C GLN A 86 -0.97 19.89 6.00
N CYS A 87 -0.89 19.38 7.23
CA CYS A 87 -0.62 17.96 7.50
C CYS A 87 -1.77 17.07 7.05
N ASN A 88 -3.01 17.42 7.42
CA ASN A 88 -4.20 16.71 6.98
C ASN A 88 -4.36 16.78 5.46
N SER A 89 -4.05 17.93 4.84
CA SER A 89 -4.06 18.08 3.38
C SER A 89 -3.06 17.15 2.70
N MET A 90 -1.90 16.85 3.30
CA MET A 90 -0.92 15.95 2.70
C MET A 90 -1.44 14.51 2.66
N ALA A 91 -1.90 13.99 3.80
CA ALA A 91 -2.48 12.64 3.86
C ALA A 91 -3.73 12.50 2.98
N GLU A 92 -4.62 13.50 3.00
CA GLU A 92 -5.82 13.50 2.18
C GLU A 92 -5.52 13.53 0.68
N ARG A 93 -4.55 14.36 0.25
CA ARG A 93 -4.10 14.41 -1.15
C ARG A 93 -3.50 13.08 -1.60
N GLU A 94 -2.74 12.43 -0.72
CA GLU A 94 -2.16 11.12 -1.00
C GLU A 94 -3.24 10.06 -1.19
N ASN A 95 -4.18 9.97 -0.25
CA ASN A 95 -5.32 9.06 -0.33
C ASN A 95 -6.15 9.28 -1.59
N ARG A 96 -6.43 10.55 -1.93
CA ARG A 96 -7.14 10.90 -3.16
C ARG A 96 -6.37 10.45 -4.39
N THR A 97 -5.05 10.71 -4.44
CA THR A 97 -4.21 10.30 -5.58
C THR A 97 -4.20 8.79 -5.77
N LEU A 98 -4.08 8.02 -4.67
CA LEU A 98 -4.12 6.56 -4.72
C LEU A 98 -5.49 6.05 -5.19
N CYS A 99 -6.58 6.61 -4.67
CA CYS A 99 -7.94 6.26 -5.08
C CYS A 99 -8.21 6.58 -6.54
N ASP A 100 -7.78 7.74 -7.04
CA ASP A 100 -7.97 8.14 -8.43
C ASP A 100 -7.15 7.25 -9.38
N THR A 101 -5.90 6.94 -9.02
CA THR A 101 -5.06 6.01 -9.78
C THR A 101 -5.66 4.61 -9.80
N ALA A 102 -6.09 4.09 -8.63
CA ALA A 102 -6.75 2.80 -8.52
C ALA A 102 -8.04 2.74 -9.36
N ARG A 103 -8.82 3.83 -9.38
CA ARG A 103 -10.01 3.94 -10.23
C ARG A 103 -9.61 3.82 -11.71
N SER A 104 -8.62 4.58 -12.17
CA SER A 104 -8.14 4.48 -13.56
C SER A 104 -7.66 3.07 -13.91
N LEU A 105 -6.90 2.41 -13.03
CA LEU A 105 -6.45 1.03 -13.23
C LEU A 105 -7.63 0.06 -13.40
N LEU A 106 -8.65 0.17 -12.55
CA LEU A 106 -9.85 -0.68 -12.61
C LEU A 106 -10.65 -0.44 -13.89
N PHE A 107 -10.84 0.82 -14.30
CA PHE A 107 -11.61 1.16 -15.49
C PHE A 107 -10.89 0.84 -16.81
N ASN A 108 -9.57 0.64 -16.78
CA ASN A 108 -8.79 0.18 -17.91
C ASN A 108 -8.87 -1.35 -18.16
N THR A 109 -9.72 -2.07 -17.42
CA THR A 109 -9.88 -3.53 -17.54
C THR A 109 -11.23 -3.90 -18.17
N ASP A 110 -11.27 -5.04 -18.86
CA ASP A 110 -12.52 -5.64 -19.39
C ASP A 110 -13.36 -6.34 -18.30
N LEU A 111 -13.08 -6.08 -17.02
CA LEU A 111 -13.73 -6.75 -15.89
C LEU A 111 -15.14 -6.20 -15.63
N SER A 112 -16.02 -7.09 -15.15
CA SER A 112 -17.36 -6.69 -14.75
C SER A 112 -17.31 -5.64 -13.62
N ARG A 113 -18.37 -4.84 -13.48
CA ARG A 113 -18.45 -3.85 -12.39
C ARG A 113 -18.28 -4.51 -11.01
N THR A 114 -18.83 -5.70 -10.84
CA THR A 114 -18.73 -6.48 -9.59
C THR A 114 -17.29 -6.89 -9.32
N ASP A 115 -16.59 -7.44 -10.31
CA ASP A 115 -15.18 -7.85 -10.16
C ASP A 115 -14.28 -6.66 -9.87
N ARG A 116 -14.50 -5.53 -10.55
CA ARG A 116 -13.77 -4.28 -10.29
C ARG A 116 -13.95 -3.80 -8.85
N HIS A 117 -15.17 -3.89 -8.30
CA HIS A 117 -15.41 -3.51 -6.92
C HIS A 117 -14.71 -4.45 -5.92
N LEU A 118 -14.54 -5.74 -6.25
CA LEU A 118 -13.84 -6.69 -5.38
C LEU A 118 -12.33 -6.46 -5.37
N LEU A 119 -11.76 -5.93 -6.45
CA LEU A 119 -10.32 -5.73 -6.65
C LEU A 119 -9.79 -4.35 -6.22
N TRP A 120 -10.57 -3.58 -5.44
CA TRP A 120 -10.15 -2.23 -5.06
C TRP A 120 -8.86 -2.23 -4.22
N THR A 121 -8.64 -3.26 -3.39
CA THR A 121 -7.43 -3.38 -2.56
C THR A 121 -6.19 -3.58 -3.43
N GLU A 122 -6.30 -4.48 -4.41
CA GLU A 122 -5.28 -4.84 -5.37
C GLU A 122 -4.91 -3.63 -6.26
N ALA A 123 -5.92 -2.87 -6.69
CA ALA A 123 -5.73 -1.65 -7.47
C ALA A 123 -5.04 -0.54 -6.65
N VAL A 124 -5.44 -0.32 -5.39
CA VAL A 124 -4.79 0.66 -4.51
C VAL A 124 -3.35 0.24 -4.18
N GLY A 125 -3.10 -1.05 -3.94
CA GLY A 125 -1.76 -1.58 -3.71
C GLY A 125 -0.86 -1.37 -4.92
N THR A 126 -1.39 -1.63 -6.12
CA THR A 126 -0.69 -1.36 -7.39
C THR A 126 -0.40 0.13 -7.56
N ALA A 127 -1.36 1.00 -7.25
CA ALA A 127 -1.17 2.45 -7.33
C ALA A 127 -0.02 2.91 -6.41
N ALA A 128 0.03 2.43 -5.18
CA ALA A 128 1.12 2.73 -4.25
C ALA A 128 2.47 2.17 -4.74
N TYR A 129 2.48 0.93 -5.24
CA TYR A 129 3.66 0.28 -5.78
C TYR A 129 4.30 1.07 -6.92
N LEU A 130 3.47 1.50 -7.88
CA LEU A 130 3.90 2.32 -9.01
C LEU A 130 4.37 3.70 -8.55
N ARG A 131 3.63 4.33 -7.63
CA ARG A 131 3.95 5.68 -7.14
C ARG A 131 5.29 5.74 -6.42
N ASN A 132 5.70 4.68 -5.73
CA ASN A 132 7.03 4.61 -5.11
C ASN A 132 8.16 4.47 -6.15
N ARG A 133 7.85 4.09 -7.40
CA ARG A 133 8.83 3.85 -8.49
C ARG A 133 8.83 4.96 -9.54
N VAL A 134 7.99 5.98 -9.37
CA VAL A 134 7.93 7.15 -10.25
C VAL A 134 8.49 8.36 -9.48
N PRO A 135 9.37 9.17 -10.09
CA PRO A 135 9.81 10.43 -9.49
C PRO A 135 8.61 11.33 -9.16
N ASN A 136 8.69 12.07 -8.06
CA ASN A 136 7.62 12.98 -7.66
C ASN A 136 8.16 14.41 -7.47
N ARG A 137 7.28 15.40 -7.33
CA ARG A 137 7.70 16.81 -7.21
C ARG A 137 8.62 17.09 -6.01
N GLY A 138 8.55 16.28 -4.95
CA GLY A 138 9.43 16.42 -3.79
C GLY A 138 10.82 15.85 -4.02
N ILE A 139 10.96 14.93 -4.98
CA ILE A 139 12.20 14.19 -5.27
C ILE A 139 12.33 14.14 -6.81
N MET A 140 12.91 15.19 -7.38
CA MET A 140 12.93 15.39 -8.83
C MET A 140 13.96 14.53 -9.57
N SER A 141 15.00 14.02 -8.88
CA SER A 141 16.11 13.28 -9.50
C SER A 141 16.17 11.79 -9.15
N THR A 142 15.37 11.33 -8.17
CA THR A 142 15.31 9.93 -7.73
C THR A 142 13.86 9.47 -7.54
N THR A 143 13.66 8.26 -7.01
CA THR A 143 12.32 7.72 -6.72
C THR A 143 12.18 7.50 -5.21
N PRO A 144 10.95 7.53 -4.66
CA PRO A 144 10.74 7.19 -3.25
C PRO A 144 11.33 5.83 -2.86
N TYR A 145 11.27 4.85 -3.77
CA TYR A 145 11.89 3.54 -3.60
C TYR A 145 13.41 3.64 -3.42
N ASN A 146 14.07 4.46 -4.25
CA ASN A 146 15.51 4.68 -4.15
C ASN A 146 15.90 5.36 -2.84
N GLU A 147 15.13 6.35 -2.38
CA GLU A 147 15.42 7.03 -1.10
C GLU A 147 15.17 6.13 0.12
N TRP A 148 14.20 5.22 0.02
CA TRP A 148 13.89 4.26 1.08
C TRP A 148 14.94 3.14 1.18
N TYR A 149 15.20 2.44 0.06
CA TYR A 149 16.06 1.25 0.04
C TYR A 149 17.51 1.53 -0.35
N GLY A 150 17.86 2.75 -0.76
CA GLY A 150 19.20 3.11 -1.22
C GLY A 150 19.59 2.49 -2.58
N LYS A 151 18.63 1.93 -3.32
CA LYS A 151 18.85 1.28 -4.62
C LYS A 151 17.77 1.64 -5.62
N LYS A 152 18.14 1.73 -6.91
CA LYS A 152 17.17 1.97 -7.99
C LYS A 152 16.18 0.79 -8.09
N PRO A 153 14.88 1.06 -8.29
CA PRO A 153 13.91 -0.01 -8.51
C PRO A 153 14.15 -0.68 -9.86
N ASP A 154 14.03 -2.00 -9.92
CA ASP A 154 13.77 -2.69 -11.19
C ASP A 154 12.30 -2.43 -11.59
N VAL A 155 12.08 -2.22 -12.88
CA VAL A 155 10.76 -1.97 -13.49
C VAL A 155 10.50 -2.90 -14.69
N SER A 156 11.42 -3.81 -15.01
CA SER A 156 11.32 -4.74 -16.13
C SER A 156 10.14 -5.72 -16.00
N HIS A 157 9.76 -6.02 -14.76
CA HIS A 157 8.65 -6.91 -14.42
C HIS A 157 7.29 -6.20 -14.40
N LEU A 158 7.25 -4.87 -14.61
CA LEU A 158 5.97 -4.16 -14.61
C LEU A 158 5.05 -4.69 -15.72
N ARG A 159 3.79 -4.93 -15.35
CA ARG A 159 2.71 -5.36 -16.24
C ARG A 159 1.49 -4.45 -16.05
N VAL A 160 0.72 -4.31 -17.12
CA VAL A 160 -0.53 -3.55 -17.12
C VAL A 160 -1.53 -4.25 -16.21
N PHE A 161 -2.14 -3.50 -15.29
CA PHE A 161 -3.22 -4.00 -14.44
C PHE A 161 -4.40 -4.48 -15.32
N GLY A 162 -4.90 -5.68 -15.06
CA GLY A 162 -5.91 -6.36 -15.87
C GLY A 162 -5.37 -7.12 -17.09
N ALA A 163 -4.05 -7.13 -17.33
CA ALA A 163 -3.47 -7.89 -18.44
C ALA A 163 -3.79 -9.38 -18.31
N LYS A 164 -4.01 -10.05 -19.45
CA LYS A 164 -4.23 -11.50 -19.49
C LYS A 164 -3.00 -12.21 -18.94
N ALA A 165 -3.23 -13.14 -18.00
CA ALA A 165 -2.22 -13.98 -17.40
C ALA A 165 -2.62 -15.46 -17.52
N PHE A 166 -1.66 -16.35 -17.36
CA PHE A 166 -1.88 -17.79 -17.35
C PHE A 166 -1.16 -18.40 -16.16
N VAL A 167 -1.92 -19.08 -15.30
CA VAL A 167 -1.37 -19.77 -14.13
C VAL A 167 -1.22 -21.25 -14.48
N HIS A 168 -0.02 -21.78 -14.31
CA HIS A 168 0.23 -23.21 -14.49
C HIS A 168 -0.58 -24.01 -13.47
N ILE A 169 -1.35 -24.98 -13.94
CA ILE A 169 -2.06 -25.91 -13.07
C ILE A 169 -1.09 -27.07 -12.82
N PRO A 170 -0.77 -27.51 -11.59
CA PRO A 170 0.11 -28.65 -11.38
C PRO A 170 -0.47 -29.97 -11.91
N ASN A 171 0.39 -30.94 -12.24
CA ASN A 171 -0.05 -32.23 -12.78
C ASN A 171 -0.98 -33.00 -11.81
N SER A 172 -0.81 -32.84 -10.49
CA SER A 172 -1.65 -33.46 -9.46
C SER A 172 -3.12 -33.02 -9.52
N PHE A 173 -3.41 -31.87 -10.11
CA PHE A 173 -4.76 -31.33 -10.26
C PHE A 173 -5.33 -31.55 -11.67
N ARG A 174 -4.69 -32.38 -12.50
CA ARG A 174 -5.04 -32.57 -13.91
C ARG A 174 -5.07 -34.04 -14.31
N ARG A 175 -6.05 -34.41 -15.13
CA ARG A 175 -6.11 -35.69 -15.84
C ARG A 175 -5.42 -35.58 -17.21
N LYS A 176 -5.24 -36.74 -17.86
CA LYS A 176 -4.72 -36.80 -19.24
C LYS A 176 -5.63 -35.97 -20.15
N MET A 177 -5.04 -35.07 -20.94
CA MET A 177 -5.70 -34.09 -21.83
C MET A 177 -6.35 -32.86 -21.16
N ASP A 178 -6.25 -32.69 -19.84
CA ASP A 178 -6.75 -31.45 -19.22
C ASP A 178 -5.87 -30.23 -19.56
N PRO A 179 -6.46 -29.01 -19.64
CA PRO A 179 -5.71 -27.77 -19.86
C PRO A 179 -4.56 -27.61 -18.87
N LYS A 180 -3.35 -27.29 -19.34
CA LYS A 180 -2.16 -27.14 -18.48
C LYS A 180 -2.09 -25.80 -17.73
N ALA A 181 -2.93 -24.85 -18.10
CA ALA A 181 -2.95 -23.51 -17.52
C ALA A 181 -4.37 -22.97 -17.44
N LYS A 182 -4.62 -22.16 -16.41
CA LYS A 182 -5.86 -21.40 -16.24
C LYS A 182 -5.61 -19.97 -16.68
N LYS A 183 -6.46 -19.45 -17.57
CA LYS A 183 -6.46 -18.03 -17.93
C LYS A 183 -6.94 -17.21 -16.73
N THR A 184 -6.19 -16.16 -16.39
CA THR A 184 -6.45 -15.23 -15.29
C THR A 184 -6.15 -13.80 -15.75
N VAL A 185 -6.23 -12.85 -14.81
CA VAL A 185 -5.84 -11.45 -15.02
C VAL A 185 -4.78 -11.06 -14.00
N PHE A 186 -3.84 -10.22 -14.42
CA PHE A 186 -2.86 -9.61 -13.53
C PHE A 186 -3.53 -8.52 -12.69
N VAL A 187 -3.42 -8.62 -11.36
CA VAL A 187 -4.10 -7.71 -10.43
C VAL A 187 -3.12 -6.95 -9.54
N GLY A 188 -1.83 -6.94 -9.84
CA GLY A 188 -0.86 -6.12 -9.11
C GLY A 188 0.31 -6.89 -8.53
N TYR A 189 0.99 -6.22 -7.60
CA TYR A 189 2.26 -6.66 -7.05
C TYR A 189 2.10 -6.97 -5.56
N ASP A 190 2.73 -8.05 -5.12
CA ASP A 190 2.88 -8.38 -3.71
C ASP A 190 4.16 -7.73 -3.14
N ARG A 191 4.27 -7.69 -1.82
CA ARG A 191 5.43 -7.15 -1.11
C ARG A 191 6.72 -7.94 -1.37
N LEU A 192 6.61 -9.19 -1.80
CA LEU A 192 7.73 -10.07 -2.16
C LEU A 192 8.16 -9.95 -3.64
N THR A 193 7.55 -9.06 -4.42
CA THR A 193 7.77 -9.00 -5.88
C THR A 193 8.99 -8.16 -6.29
N ASP A 194 10.02 -8.08 -5.44
CA ASP A 194 11.28 -7.36 -5.68
C ASP A 194 12.50 -8.29 -5.66
#